data_AF-A0A2G2JJM0-F1
#
_entry.id   AF-A0A2G2JJM0-F1
#
_cell.length_a   1.000
_cell.length_b   1.000
_cell.length_c   1.000
_cell.angle_alpha   90.00
_cell.angle_beta   90.00
_cell.angle_gamma   90.00
#
_symmetry.space_group_name_H-M   'P 1'
#
loop_
_entity.id
_entity.type
_entity.pdbx_description
1 polymer ?
#
loop_
_entity_poly.entity_id
_entity_poly.type
_entity_poly.pdbx_seq_one_letter_code
_entity_poly.pdbx_strand_id
1 'polypeptide(L)'
;MTLTLILLSRSAGMVLARYVREWSGQMRKSLNSHALGRLKHSLGFTLLEVMIAVAIFAGVAVTITDTASMRVDNLLSVRMMTMASFVAENRLAEIQLTGIPPGEGENKDVIEMGDNEWNILTKVEKTQFPGMVRIDLSVAPEEFKDNYVITLSTVMGPH
;
A
#
# COMPACT_ATOMS: atom_id res chain seq x y z
N MET A 1 -62.28 34.84 -64.72
CA MET A 1 -60.83 34.57 -64.59
C MET A 1 -60.58 33.78 -63.31
N THR A 2 -61.09 32.55 -63.21
CA THR A 2 -61.04 31.74 -61.96
C THR A 2 -61.31 30.24 -62.23
N LEU A 3 -60.92 29.71 -63.40
CA LEU A 3 -61.08 28.28 -63.67
C LEU A 3 -59.88 27.58 -64.34
N THR A 4 -58.71 28.23 -64.36
CA THR A 4 -57.48 27.64 -64.90
C THR A 4 -56.53 27.11 -63.79
N LEU A 5 -56.82 27.35 -62.51
CA LEU A 5 -55.90 27.01 -61.41
C LEU A 5 -56.24 25.71 -60.63
N ILE A 6 -57.36 25.03 -60.93
CA ILE A 6 -57.78 23.82 -60.17
C ILE A 6 -57.34 22.51 -60.86
N LEU A 7 -57.04 22.51 -62.16
CA LEU A 7 -56.64 21.30 -62.90
C LEU A 7 -55.14 20.95 -62.78
N LEU A 8 -54.27 21.89 -62.38
CA LEU A 8 -52.85 21.58 -62.16
C LEU A 8 -52.56 20.89 -60.82
N SER A 9 -53.47 21.00 -59.84
CA SER A 9 -53.25 20.50 -58.46
C SER A 9 -53.48 18.98 -58.31
N ARG A 10 -54.36 18.37 -59.10
CA ARG A 10 -54.62 16.92 -59.00
C ARG A 10 -53.58 16.02 -59.69
N SER A 11 -52.93 16.52 -60.74
CA SER A 11 -51.86 15.80 -61.46
C SER A 11 -50.54 15.79 -60.66
N ALA A 12 -50.18 16.92 -60.04
CA ALA A 12 -48.97 17.04 -59.23
C ALA A 12 -48.97 16.07 -58.03
N GLY A 13 -50.11 15.90 -57.35
CA GLY A 13 -50.23 14.98 -56.23
C GLY A 13 -50.06 13.50 -56.61
N MET A 14 -50.49 13.11 -57.82
CA MET A 14 -50.36 11.73 -58.29
C MET A 14 -48.92 11.41 -58.75
N VAL A 15 -48.22 12.38 -59.34
CA VAL A 15 -46.80 12.27 -59.70
C VAL A 15 -45.93 12.25 -58.44
N LEU A 16 -46.21 13.11 -57.46
CA LEU A 16 -45.52 13.08 -56.15
C LEU A 16 -45.81 11.78 -55.39
N ALA A 17 -47.02 11.24 -55.45
CA ALA A 17 -47.36 9.95 -54.83
C ALA A 17 -46.67 8.76 -55.50
N ARG A 18 -46.43 8.81 -56.83
CA ARG A 18 -45.58 7.82 -57.52
C ARG A 18 -44.12 7.97 -57.15
N TYR A 19 -43.62 9.20 -57.12
CA TYR A 19 -42.23 9.51 -56.78
C TYR A 19 -41.88 9.09 -55.34
N VAL A 20 -42.76 9.39 -54.37
CA VAL A 20 -42.60 9.01 -52.96
C VAL A 20 -42.72 7.50 -52.76
N ARG A 21 -43.60 6.81 -53.51
CA ARG A 21 -43.75 5.35 -53.41
C ARG A 21 -42.52 4.62 -53.97
N GLU A 22 -41.96 5.11 -55.07
CA GLU A 22 -40.75 4.56 -55.69
C GLU A 22 -39.49 4.85 -54.85
N TRP A 23 -39.36 6.08 -54.35
CA TRP A 23 -38.30 6.45 -53.40
C TRP A 23 -38.39 5.72 -52.07
N SER A 24 -39.59 5.39 -51.57
CA SER A 24 -39.73 4.65 -50.31
C SER A 24 -39.19 3.21 -50.40
N GLY A 25 -39.30 2.58 -51.58
CA GLY A 25 -38.75 1.25 -51.84
C GLY A 25 -37.22 1.26 -51.98
N GLN A 26 -36.67 2.31 -52.61
CA GLN A 26 -35.22 2.52 -52.73
C GLN A 26 -34.57 2.93 -51.40
N MET A 27 -35.18 3.85 -50.63
CA MET A 27 -34.68 4.23 -49.31
C MET A 27 -34.70 3.04 -48.34
N ARG A 28 -35.74 2.20 -48.36
CA ARG A 28 -35.81 1.04 -47.48
C ARG A 28 -34.81 -0.06 -47.85
N LYS A 29 -34.42 -0.19 -49.12
CA LYS A 29 -33.30 -1.06 -49.55
C LYS A 29 -31.93 -0.44 -49.22
N SER A 30 -31.80 0.89 -49.31
CA SER A 30 -30.59 1.63 -48.95
C SER A 30 -30.32 1.67 -47.43
N LEU A 31 -31.36 1.63 -46.60
CA LEU A 31 -31.22 1.64 -45.14
C LEU A 31 -30.86 0.25 -44.56
N ASN A 32 -31.03 -0.83 -45.33
CA ASN A 32 -30.77 -2.20 -44.88
C ASN A 32 -29.51 -2.86 -45.48
N SER A 33 -28.72 -2.16 -46.31
CA SER A 33 -27.40 -2.65 -46.74
C SER A 33 -26.26 -2.34 -45.77
N HIS A 34 -26.53 -1.58 -44.71
CA HIS A 34 -25.65 -1.45 -43.54
C HIS A 34 -26.15 -2.26 -42.35
N ALA A 35 -26.95 -3.30 -42.60
CA ALA A 35 -27.15 -4.38 -41.66
C ALA A 35 -25.77 -5.02 -41.35
N LEU A 36 -25.22 -4.63 -40.20
CA LEU A 36 -24.68 -5.56 -39.19
C LEU A 36 -23.89 -6.75 -39.76
N GLY A 37 -22.79 -6.49 -40.45
CA GLY A 37 -22.05 -7.60 -41.04
C GLY A 37 -20.77 -7.24 -41.75
N ARG A 38 -19.75 -6.78 -41.00
CA ARG A 38 -18.31 -6.88 -41.29
C ARG A 38 -17.56 -5.95 -40.34
N LEU A 39 -16.68 -6.38 -39.44
CA LEU A 39 -16.11 -7.68 -39.11
C LEU A 39 -15.96 -7.65 -37.59
N LYS A 40 -16.53 -8.60 -36.84
CA LYS A 40 -15.84 -9.01 -35.61
C LYS A 40 -14.54 -9.61 -36.10
N HIS A 41 -13.52 -8.76 -36.28
CA HIS A 41 -12.17 -9.25 -36.42
C HIS A 41 -11.89 -9.85 -35.05
N SER A 42 -12.07 -11.17 -34.94
CA SER A 42 -11.40 -11.94 -33.92
C SER A 42 -9.91 -11.77 -34.23
N LEU A 43 -9.36 -10.63 -33.79
CA LEU A 43 -7.93 -10.44 -33.65
C LEU A 43 -7.54 -11.47 -32.59
N GLY A 44 -7.06 -12.63 -33.03
CA GLY A 44 -6.30 -13.50 -32.15
C GLY A 44 -5.13 -12.69 -31.61
N PHE A 45 -4.82 -12.85 -30.32
CA PHE A 45 -3.68 -12.20 -29.69
C PHE A 45 -2.43 -12.50 -30.51
N THR A 46 -1.71 -11.47 -30.93
CA THR A 46 -0.43 -11.67 -31.60
C THR A 46 0.60 -12.18 -30.59
N LEU A 47 1.60 -12.93 -31.05
CA LEU A 47 2.72 -13.35 -30.20
C LEU A 47 3.37 -12.16 -29.50
N LEU A 48 3.53 -11.04 -30.22
CA LEU A 48 4.12 -9.81 -29.71
C LEU A 48 3.33 -9.23 -28.54
N GLU A 49 1.99 -9.26 -28.60
CA GLU A 49 1.13 -8.72 -27.54
C GLU A 49 1.25 -9.52 -26.24
N VAL A 50 1.27 -10.86 -26.33
CA VAL A 50 1.48 -11.72 -25.16
C VAL A 50 2.87 -11.51 -24.59
N MET A 51 3.90 -11.37 -25.43
CA MET A 51 5.25 -11.08 -24.97
C MET A 51 5.35 -9.75 -24.22
N ILE A 52 4.73 -8.69 -24.75
CA ILE A 52 4.68 -7.38 -24.10
C ILE A 52 3.90 -7.45 -22.79
N ALA A 53 2.74 -8.12 -22.78
CA ALA A 53 1.93 -8.29 -21.58
C ALA A 53 2.69 -9.03 -20.48
N VAL A 54 3.37 -10.13 -20.82
CA VAL A 54 4.21 -10.88 -19.87
C VAL A 54 5.39 -10.04 -19.40
N ALA A 55 6.04 -9.27 -20.27
CA ALA A 55 7.15 -8.41 -19.88
C ALA A 55 6.72 -7.33 -18.88
N ILE A 56 5.60 -6.65 -19.14
CA ILE A 56 5.04 -5.65 -18.21
C ILE A 56 4.60 -6.32 -16.91
N PHE A 57 3.90 -7.46 -17.01
CA PHE A 57 3.43 -8.20 -15.84
C PHE A 57 4.60 -8.65 -14.95
N ALA A 58 5.66 -9.20 -15.55
CA ALA A 58 6.87 -9.59 -14.83
C ALA A 58 7.51 -8.39 -14.12
N GLY A 59 7.61 -7.24 -14.80
CA GLY A 59 8.11 -6.01 -14.19
C GLY A 59 7.28 -5.55 -12.98
N VAL A 60 5.95 -5.55 -13.10
CA VAL A 60 5.03 -5.19 -12.00
C VAL A 60 5.09 -6.22 -10.85
N ALA A 61 5.23 -7.51 -11.16
CA ALA A 61 5.35 -8.55 -10.14
C ALA A 61 6.62 -8.35 -9.29
N VAL A 62 7.74 -7.97 -9.90
CA VAL A 62 8.98 -7.66 -9.18
C VAL A 62 8.78 -6.48 -8.23
N THR A 63 8.19 -5.37 -8.69
CA THR A 63 8.00 -4.19 -7.84
C THR A 63 7.04 -4.44 -6.67
N ILE A 64 5.98 -5.22 -6.89
CA ILE A 64 5.06 -5.64 -5.82
C ILE A 64 5.78 -6.52 -4.80
N THR A 65 6.58 -7.49 -5.27
CA THR A 65 7.32 -8.40 -4.39
C THR A 65 8.31 -7.63 -3.52
N ASP A 66 9.07 -6.72 -4.13
CA ASP A 66 10.02 -5.87 -3.42
C ASP A 66 9.32 -5.00 -2.36
N THR A 67 8.20 -4.36 -2.72
CA THR A 67 7.38 -3.58 -1.79
C THR A 67 6.87 -4.44 -0.62
N ALA A 68 6.49 -5.70 -0.89
CA ALA A 68 6.04 -6.62 0.15
C ALA A 68 7.18 -7.01 1.09
N SER A 69 8.38 -7.28 0.57
CA SER A 69 9.58 -7.56 1.36
C SER A 69 9.92 -6.38 2.29
N MET A 70 9.96 -5.16 1.76
CA MET A 70 10.19 -3.96 2.58
C MET A 70 9.16 -3.80 3.70
N ARG A 71 7.89 -4.15 3.47
CA ARG A 71 6.86 -4.11 4.52
C ARG A 71 7.12 -5.14 5.62
N VAL A 72 7.55 -6.33 5.26
CA VAL A 72 7.90 -7.38 6.24
C VAL A 72 9.06 -6.92 7.11
N ASP A 73 10.13 -6.39 6.51
CA ASP A 73 11.30 -5.91 7.25
C ASP A 73 10.93 -4.80 8.24
N ASN A 74 10.09 -3.86 7.81
CA ASN A 74 9.58 -2.81 8.69
C ASN A 74 8.77 -3.37 9.87
N LEU A 75 7.89 -4.34 9.63
CA LEU A 75 7.11 -4.98 10.70
C LEU A 75 7.99 -5.72 11.70
N LEU A 76 9.04 -6.40 11.21
CA LEU A 76 10.00 -7.08 12.07
C LEU A 76 10.80 -6.09 12.92
N SER A 77 11.22 -4.97 12.34
CA SER A 77 11.91 -3.89 13.06
C SER A 77 11.04 -3.28 14.17
N VAL A 78 9.78 -2.93 13.87
CA VAL A 78 8.84 -2.40 14.87
C VAL A 78 8.58 -3.41 15.99
N ARG A 79 8.43 -4.70 15.65
CA ARG A 79 8.28 -5.77 16.64
C ARG A 79 9.50 -5.85 17.55
N MET A 80 10.70 -5.80 16.98
CA MET A 80 11.97 -5.83 17.73
C MET A 80 12.05 -4.67 18.72
N MET A 81 11.76 -3.44 18.27
CA MET A 81 11.73 -2.25 19.15
C MET A 81 10.71 -2.39 20.29
N THR A 82 9.53 -2.94 19.99
CA THR A 82 8.48 -3.15 21.00
C THR A 82 8.90 -4.18 22.05
N MET A 83 9.47 -5.31 21.62
CA MET A 83 9.99 -6.32 22.55
C MET A 83 11.15 -5.78 23.39
N ALA A 84 12.08 -5.04 22.78
CA ALA A 84 13.17 -4.39 23.50
C ALA A 84 12.65 -3.37 24.54
N SER A 85 11.55 -2.65 24.24
CA SER A 85 10.89 -1.76 25.20
C SER A 85 10.36 -2.52 26.40
N PHE A 86 9.66 -3.64 26.19
CA PHE A 86 9.18 -4.47 27.30
C PHE A 86 10.32 -5.02 28.15
N VAL A 87 11.44 -5.42 27.54
CA VAL A 87 12.65 -5.82 28.29
C VAL A 87 13.18 -4.67 29.14
N ALA A 88 13.31 -3.48 28.56
CA ALA A 88 13.81 -2.29 29.27
C ALA A 88 12.87 -1.89 30.42
N GLU A 89 11.56 -1.88 30.18
CA GLU A 89 10.53 -1.54 31.17
C GLU A 89 10.49 -2.55 32.31
N ASN A 90 10.54 -3.85 32.01
CA ASN A 90 10.58 -4.91 33.03
C ASN A 90 11.84 -4.76 33.90
N ARG A 91 13.01 -4.59 33.28
CA ARG A 91 14.26 -4.41 34.01
C ARG A 91 14.26 -3.15 34.86
N LEU A 92 13.70 -2.05 34.34
CA LEU A 92 13.59 -0.82 35.09
C LEU A 92 12.65 -0.97 36.29
N ALA A 93 11.52 -1.66 36.11
CA ALA A 93 10.59 -1.97 37.18
C ALA A 93 11.27 -2.82 38.26
N GLU A 94 12.05 -3.84 37.90
CA GLU A 94 12.84 -4.63 38.84
C GLU A 94 13.75 -3.75 39.70
N ILE A 95 14.53 -2.86 39.07
CA ILE A 95 15.43 -1.94 39.77
C ILE A 95 14.64 -1.06 40.74
N GLN A 96 13.52 -0.48 40.29
CA GLN A 96 12.68 0.37 41.14
C GLN A 96 12.07 -0.38 42.32
N LEU A 97 11.68 -1.64 42.13
CA LEU A 97 11.11 -2.48 43.20
C LEU A 97 12.13 -2.84 44.29
N THR A 98 13.43 -2.85 43.99
CA THR A 98 14.46 -3.05 45.02
C THR A 98 14.57 -1.87 46.00
N GLY A 99 14.11 -0.67 45.59
CA GLY A 99 14.14 0.55 46.37
C GLY A 99 15.53 1.11 46.68
N ILE A 100 16.60 0.46 46.20
CA ILE A 100 17.98 0.90 46.41
C ILE A 100 18.58 1.15 45.03
N PRO A 101 19.07 2.38 44.75
CA PRO A 101 19.71 2.64 43.48
C PRO A 101 20.92 1.71 43.30
N PRO A 102 21.11 1.13 42.10
CA PRO A 102 22.29 0.31 41.84
C PRO A 102 23.58 1.13 42.01
N GLY A 103 24.68 0.44 42.28
CA GLY A 103 26.00 1.08 42.36
C GLY A 103 26.37 1.78 41.05
N GLU A 104 27.16 2.84 41.15
CA GLU A 104 27.67 3.56 39.98
C GLU A 104 28.49 2.66 39.06
N GLY A 105 28.41 2.95 37.76
CA GLY A 105 29.16 2.26 36.73
C GLY A 105 28.26 1.62 35.68
N GLU A 106 28.83 0.65 34.98
CA GLU A 106 28.17 -0.07 33.90
C GLU A 106 28.03 -1.55 34.28
N ASN A 107 26.83 -2.08 34.09
CA ASN A 107 26.53 -3.49 34.28
C ASN A 107 25.91 -4.04 32.99
N LYS A 108 26.45 -5.16 32.51
CA LYS A 108 25.89 -5.89 31.36
C LYS A 108 25.21 -7.15 31.87
N ASP A 109 24.01 -7.40 31.38
CA ASP A 109 23.20 -8.56 31.70
C ASP A 109 22.62 -9.15 30.41
N VAL A 110 22.27 -10.43 30.45
CA VAL A 110 21.60 -11.13 29.35
C VAL A 110 20.35 -11.78 29.88
N ILE A 111 19.21 -11.46 29.26
CA ILE A 111 17.92 -12.04 29.64
C ILE A 111 17.25 -12.69 28.44
N GLU A 112 16.45 -13.71 28.70
CA GLU A 112 15.57 -14.33 27.72
C GLU A 112 14.16 -13.75 27.87
N MET A 113 13.59 -13.26 26.76
CA MET A 113 12.19 -12.83 26.73
C MET A 113 11.54 -13.13 25.38
N GLY A 114 10.47 -13.92 25.42
CA GLY A 114 9.89 -14.54 24.23
C GLY A 114 10.79 -15.67 23.75
N ASP A 115 11.05 -15.73 22.45
CA ASP A 115 11.97 -16.70 21.82
C ASP A 115 13.35 -16.07 21.50
N ASN A 116 13.72 -14.96 22.17
CA ASN A 116 14.95 -14.21 21.90
C ASN A 116 15.72 -13.91 23.18
N GLU A 117 17.06 -13.89 23.06
CA GLU A 117 17.98 -13.39 24.08
C GLU A 117 18.30 -11.90 23.84
N TRP A 118 18.41 -11.15 24.93
CA TRP A 118 18.58 -9.70 24.94
C TRP A 118 19.75 -9.31 25.84
N ASN A 119 20.69 -8.53 25.29
CA ASN A 119 21.69 -7.82 26.07
C ASN A 119 21.10 -6.56 26.64
N ILE A 120 21.34 -6.34 27.93
CA ILE A 120 21.00 -5.12 28.64
C ILE A 120 22.29 -4.49 29.13
N LEU A 121 22.49 -3.21 28.81
CA LEU A 121 23.50 -2.37 29.45
C LEU A 121 22.80 -1.40 30.39
N THR A 122 23.08 -1.55 31.69
CA THR A 122 22.65 -0.60 32.72
C THR A 122 23.81 0.32 33.05
N LYS A 123 23.65 1.61 32.82
CA LYS A 123 24.63 2.63 33.17
C LYS A 123 24.08 3.54 34.26
N VAL A 124 24.78 3.63 35.38
CA VAL A 124 24.38 4.43 36.53
C VAL A 124 25.38 5.57 36.76
N GLU A 125 24.90 6.80 36.73
CA GLU A 125 25.70 8.01 36.92
C GLU A 125 25.11 8.90 38.02
N LYS A 126 25.97 9.55 38.83
CA LYS A 126 25.50 10.57 39.78
C LYS A 126 24.89 11.76 39.04
N THR A 127 23.81 12.29 39.60
CA THR A 127 23.29 13.60 39.18
C THR A 127 23.94 14.73 39.97
N GLN A 128 23.61 15.97 39.62
CA GLN A 128 24.02 17.16 40.37
C GLN A 128 23.35 17.26 41.75
N PHE A 129 22.27 16.51 41.97
CA PHE A 129 21.53 16.52 43.23
C PHE A 129 22.02 15.38 44.15
N PRO A 130 22.41 15.69 45.40
CA PRO A 130 22.86 14.67 46.34
C PRO A 130 21.82 13.55 46.54
N GLY A 131 22.26 12.30 46.43
CA GLY A 131 21.41 11.12 46.60
C GLY A 131 20.61 10.71 45.37
N MET A 132 20.57 11.52 44.30
CA MET A 132 19.91 11.14 43.05
C MET A 132 20.91 10.60 42.02
N VAL A 133 20.57 9.48 41.40
CA VAL A 133 21.33 8.85 40.29
C VAL A 133 20.47 8.80 39.03
N ARG A 134 21.12 8.97 37.87
CA ARG A 134 20.53 8.69 36.56
C ARG A 134 20.86 7.26 36.18
N ILE A 135 19.87 6.53 35.72
CA ILE A 135 19.99 5.15 35.25
C ILE A 135 19.60 5.16 33.78
N ASP A 136 20.54 4.82 32.92
CA ASP A 136 20.36 4.66 31.48
C ASP A 136 20.38 3.15 31.16
N LEU A 137 19.27 2.62 30.65
CA LEU A 137 19.09 1.21 30.29
C LEU A 137 19.03 1.07 28.77
N SER A 138 20.04 0.46 28.18
CA SER A 138 20.11 0.21 26.75
C SER A 138 19.91 -1.27 26.46
N VAL A 139 19.06 -1.59 25.48
CA VAL A 139 18.70 -2.98 25.13
C VAL A 139 19.05 -3.26 23.68
N ALA A 140 19.74 -4.39 23.46
CA ALA A 140 20.12 -4.90 22.14
C ALA A 140 19.79 -6.40 22.04
N PRO A 141 19.38 -6.92 20.87
CA PRO A 141 19.32 -8.37 20.66
C PRO A 141 20.71 -9.00 20.80
N GLU A 142 20.78 -10.26 21.24
CA GLU A 142 22.05 -10.98 21.45
C GLU A 142 22.93 -11.06 20.20
N GLU A 143 22.31 -11.15 19.03
CA GLU A 143 23.01 -11.17 17.73
C GLU A 143 23.79 -9.86 17.45
N PHE A 144 23.32 -8.72 17.99
CA PHE A 144 23.86 -7.39 17.71
C PHE A 144 24.20 -6.63 19.00
N LYS A 145 25.08 -7.20 19.83
CA LYS A 145 25.38 -6.73 21.21
C LYS A 145 25.70 -5.24 21.38
N ASP A 146 26.28 -4.62 20.37
CA ASP A 146 26.70 -3.20 20.41
C ASP A 146 25.70 -2.26 19.68
N ASN A 147 24.64 -2.82 19.09
CA ASN A 147 23.59 -2.06 18.42
C ASN A 147 22.34 -1.99 19.30
N TYR A 148 22.36 -1.07 20.25
CA TYR A 148 21.22 -0.83 21.13
C TYR A 148 20.04 -0.27 20.34
N VAL A 149 18.93 -1.01 20.37
CA VAL A 149 17.69 -0.70 19.64
C VAL A 149 16.89 0.38 20.38
N ILE A 150 16.97 0.39 21.70
CA ILE A 150 16.30 1.36 22.58
C ILE A 150 17.17 1.67 23.80
N THR A 151 17.09 2.91 24.28
CA THR A 151 17.61 3.33 25.58
C THR A 151 16.51 4.03 26.38
N LEU A 152 16.29 3.58 27.62
CA LEU A 152 15.36 4.18 28.57
C LEU A 152 16.14 4.83 29.71
N SER A 153 15.87 6.10 29.98
CA SER A 153 16.54 6.85 31.06
C SER A 153 15.56 7.17 32.18
N THR A 154 15.96 6.94 33.42
CA THR A 154 15.23 7.39 34.61
C THR A 154 16.15 8.03 35.64
N VAL A 155 15.57 8.75 36.60
CA VAL A 155 16.27 9.27 37.76
C VAL A 155 15.66 8.64 39.02
N MET A 156 16.52 8.06 39.87
CA MET A 156 16.12 7.46 41.13
C MET A 156 16.76 8.24 42.29
N GLY A 157 15.97 8.56 43.30
CA GLY A 157 16.42 9.21 44.53
C GLY A 157 16.32 8.29 45.74
N PRO A 158 16.81 8.73 46.90
CA PRO A 158 16.60 8.02 48.15
C PRO A 158 15.11 8.12 48.57
N HIS A 159 14.54 7.02 49.06
CA HIS A 159 13.20 7.01 49.65
C HIS A 159 13.13 7.81 50.96
#